data_AF-A0A1B1S827-F1
#
_entry.id   AF-A0A1B1S827-F1
#
_cell.length_a   1.000
_cell.length_b   1.000
_cell.length_c   1.000
_cell.angle_alpha   90.00
_cell.angle_beta   90.00
_cell.angle_gamma   90.00
#
_symmetry.space_group_name_H-M   'P 1'
#
loop_
_entity.id
_entity.type
_entity.pdbx_description
1 polymer ?
#
loop_
_entity_poly.entity_id
_entity_poly.type
_entity_poly.pdbx_seq_one_letter_code
_entity_poly.pdbx_strand_id
1 'polypeptide(L)'
;MNNTASFSIPLSLRASGSALKIIAILSMVTDHCAYFLMEPDAPFYGVLRSFGRIAFPVFAFLVAEGFAHSRDRMRYFLILAFAGMVSEIPWLMLNGADGTHNVMFTLALGVAALAVFDRLCEHGPLSFVGVSGVAALAWWLGTDYDWRGVLMIFLFYILRHGTMRPWLERSSTHFPSQALLQIIFTFPLMAHYGIAGAVLASAVIFLYDGTRGFIRGNAAKYAFYSVYPAHLLLIAALI
;
A
#
# COMPACT_ATOMS: atom_id res chain seq x y z
N MET A 1 10.31 -30.44 24.54
CA MET A 1 8.96 -30.24 23.97
C MET A 1 8.73 -28.74 23.82
N ASN A 2 8.93 -28.18 22.62
CA ASN A 2 8.74 -26.74 22.39
C ASN A 2 7.25 -26.45 22.24
N ASN A 3 6.64 -25.98 23.31
CA ASN A 3 5.26 -25.49 23.30
C ASN A 3 5.26 -24.08 22.71
N THR A 4 5.36 -23.96 21.38
CA THR A 4 5.12 -22.67 20.72
C THR A 4 3.63 -22.39 20.82
N ALA A 5 3.23 -21.52 21.75
CA ALA A 5 1.86 -21.04 21.82
C ALA A 5 1.45 -20.51 20.43
N SER A 6 0.54 -21.21 19.76
CA SER A 6 0.01 -20.78 18.46
C SER A 6 -1.02 -19.68 18.72
N PHE A 7 -0.58 -18.43 18.59
CA PHE A 7 -1.50 -17.30 18.65
C PHE A 7 -2.41 -17.35 17.41
N SER A 8 -3.70 -17.59 17.62
CA SER A 8 -4.70 -17.67 16.55
C SER A 8 -5.77 -16.59 16.75
N ILE A 9 -5.97 -15.75 15.73
CA ILE A 9 -7.03 -14.75 15.71
C ILE A 9 -8.37 -15.46 15.43
N PRO A 10 -9.46 -15.16 16.18
CA PRO A 10 -10.78 -15.75 15.95
C PRO A 10 -11.20 -15.56 14.50
N LEU A 11 -11.79 -16.59 13.89
CA LEU A 11 -12.16 -16.59 12.47
C LEU A 11 -13.10 -15.41 12.11
N SER A 12 -13.91 -14.94 13.05
CA SER A 12 -14.84 -13.83 12.89
C SER A 12 -14.17 -12.45 12.75
N LEU A 13 -12.93 -12.29 13.22
CA LEU A 13 -12.19 -11.02 13.16
C LEU A 13 -11.23 -10.95 11.95
N ARG A 14 -11.11 -12.04 11.19
CA ARG A 14 -10.22 -12.13 10.03
C ARG A 14 -10.78 -11.37 8.83
N ALA A 15 -9.90 -10.71 8.09
CA ALA A 15 -10.25 -9.91 6.94
C ALA A 15 -9.51 -10.39 5.69
N SER A 16 -10.26 -10.61 4.61
CA SER A 16 -9.69 -10.90 3.30
C SER A 16 -9.03 -9.66 2.69
N GLY A 17 -8.17 -9.84 1.69
CA GLY A 17 -7.53 -8.74 0.95
C GLY A 17 -8.55 -7.83 0.26
N SER A 18 -9.74 -8.35 -0.03
CA SER A 18 -10.86 -7.53 -0.51
C SER A 18 -11.43 -6.62 0.56
N ALA A 19 -11.57 -7.11 1.80
CA ALA A 19 -12.02 -6.30 2.93
C ALA A 19 -10.99 -5.21 3.28
N LEU A 20 -9.70 -5.56 3.34
CA LEU A 20 -8.61 -4.58 3.52
C LEU A 20 -8.66 -3.46 2.47
N LYS A 21 -8.91 -3.82 1.21
CA LYS A 21 -9.02 -2.84 0.12
C LYS A 21 -10.19 -1.88 0.31
N ILE A 22 -11.34 -2.36 0.76
CA ILE A 22 -12.49 -1.49 1.06
C ILE A 22 -12.15 -0.55 2.22
N ILE A 23 -11.56 -1.06 3.30
CA ILE A 23 -11.13 -0.22 4.43
C ILE A 23 -10.18 0.87 3.95
N ALA A 24 -9.18 0.52 3.13
CA ALA A 24 -8.23 1.47 2.57
C ALA A 24 -8.89 2.56 1.70
N ILE A 25 -9.90 2.20 0.91
CA ILE A 25 -10.64 3.15 0.07
C ILE A 25 -11.48 4.10 0.91
N LEU A 26 -12.22 3.57 1.88
CA LEU A 26 -13.02 4.40 2.78
C LEU A 26 -12.13 5.35 3.57
N SER A 27 -10.98 4.88 4.07
CA SER A 27 -10.01 5.75 4.74
C SER A 27 -9.43 6.80 3.80
N MET A 28 -9.05 6.43 2.58
CA MET A 28 -8.48 7.37 1.60
C MET A 28 -9.47 8.49 1.22
N VAL A 29 -10.72 8.14 0.94
CA VAL A 29 -11.75 9.13 0.59
C VAL A 29 -11.98 10.08 1.78
N THR A 30 -12.08 9.55 2.99
CA THR A 30 -12.18 10.35 4.21
C THR A 30 -10.97 11.28 4.39
N ASP A 31 -9.76 10.78 4.11
CA ASP A 31 -8.50 11.53 4.21
C ASP A 31 -8.51 12.76 3.29
N HIS A 32 -8.89 12.56 2.03
CA HIS A 32 -8.92 13.61 1.02
C HIS A 32 -10.08 14.57 1.22
N CYS A 33 -11.27 14.09 1.63
CA CYS A 33 -12.36 14.98 2.02
C CYS A 33 -11.93 15.89 3.18
N ALA A 34 -11.27 15.35 4.20
CA ALA A 34 -10.76 16.17 5.30
C ALA A 34 -9.69 17.15 4.82
N TYR A 35 -8.76 16.72 3.96
CA TYR A 35 -7.67 17.58 3.48
C TYR A 35 -8.13 18.73 2.58
N PHE A 36 -9.06 18.47 1.67
CA PHE A 36 -9.46 19.45 0.64
C PHE A 36 -10.73 20.23 0.98
N LEU A 37 -11.64 19.70 1.81
CA LEU A 37 -12.95 20.31 2.08
C LEU A 37 -13.10 20.89 3.49
N MET A 38 -12.14 20.67 4.39
CA MET A 38 -12.22 21.14 5.78
C MET A 38 -11.07 22.08 6.12
N GLU A 39 -11.36 23.04 6.99
CA GLU A 39 -10.34 23.90 7.58
C GLU A 39 -9.48 23.09 8.58
N PRO A 40 -8.16 23.34 8.68
CA PRO A 40 -7.27 22.56 9.55
C PRO A 40 -7.63 22.59 11.05
N ASP A 41 -8.31 23.65 11.50
CA ASP A 41 -8.80 23.86 12.87
C ASP A 41 -10.23 23.35 13.09
N ALA A 42 -10.90 22.88 12.04
CA ALA A 42 -12.23 22.32 12.15
C ALA A 42 -12.26 21.12 13.13
N PRO A 43 -13.33 20.98 13.95
CA PRO A 43 -13.52 19.81 14.78
C PRO A 43 -13.40 18.53 13.96
N PHE A 44 -12.77 17.51 14.52
CA PHE A 44 -12.52 16.20 13.89
C PHE A 44 -11.52 16.16 12.72
N TYR A 45 -10.98 17.29 12.22
CA TYR A 45 -9.98 17.26 11.13
C TYR A 45 -8.84 16.27 11.42
N GLY A 46 -8.19 16.41 12.58
CA GLY A 46 -7.10 15.52 12.99
C GLY A 46 -7.50 14.04 13.11
N VAL A 47 -8.74 13.75 13.50
CA VAL A 47 -9.28 12.38 13.61
C VAL A 47 -9.47 11.78 12.21
N LEU A 48 -10.07 12.52 11.29
CA LEU A 48 -10.30 12.08 9.92
C LEU A 48 -8.98 11.88 9.15
N ARG A 49 -8.02 12.79 9.32
CA ARG A 49 -6.65 12.63 8.79
C ARG A 49 -5.95 11.41 9.38
N SER A 50 -6.09 11.16 10.68
CA SER A 50 -5.51 9.98 11.34
C SER A 50 -6.12 8.68 10.83
N PHE A 51 -7.45 8.63 10.66
CA PHE A 51 -8.14 7.51 10.04
C PHE A 51 -7.69 7.31 8.59
N GLY A 52 -7.53 8.41 7.86
CA GLY A 52 -7.10 8.42 6.47
C GLY A 52 -5.72 7.82 6.23
N ARG A 53 -4.80 7.97 7.19
CA ARG A 53 -3.45 7.36 7.14
C ARG A 53 -3.43 5.82 7.11
N ILE A 54 -4.57 5.14 7.31
CA ILE A 54 -4.70 3.69 7.07
C ILE A 54 -4.49 3.35 5.59
N ALA A 55 -4.91 4.24 4.68
CA ALA A 55 -5.04 3.94 3.25
C ALA A 55 -3.73 3.46 2.63
N PHE A 56 -2.68 4.27 2.73
CA PHE A 56 -1.44 4.01 2.01
C PHE A 56 -0.74 2.73 2.47
N PRO A 57 -0.49 2.47 3.78
CA PRO A 57 0.17 1.24 4.19
C PRO A 57 -0.60 -0.02 3.80
N VAL A 58 -1.93 0.03 3.85
CA VAL A 58 -2.78 -1.09 3.41
C VAL A 58 -2.68 -1.28 1.89
N PHE A 59 -2.70 -0.21 1.09
CA PHE A 59 -2.46 -0.33 -0.35
C PHE A 59 -1.04 -0.83 -0.67
N ALA A 60 -0.02 -0.32 0.01
CA ALA A 60 1.36 -0.76 -0.15
C ALA A 60 1.51 -2.27 0.15
N PHE A 61 0.89 -2.73 1.24
CA PHE A 61 0.81 -4.15 1.60
C PHE A 61 0.10 -4.98 0.51
N LEU A 62 -1.07 -4.54 0.05
CA LEU A 62 -1.83 -5.22 -1.01
C LEU A 62 -1.09 -5.20 -2.36
N VAL A 63 -0.27 -4.18 -2.63
CA VAL A 63 0.58 -4.12 -3.82
C VAL A 63 1.66 -5.18 -3.76
N ALA A 64 2.36 -5.31 -2.63
CA ALA A 64 3.35 -6.36 -2.40
C ALA A 64 2.74 -7.77 -2.51
N GLU A 65 1.60 -8.00 -1.86
CA GLU A 65 0.86 -9.27 -1.95
C GLU A 65 0.39 -9.55 -3.38
N GLY A 66 -0.11 -8.53 -4.09
CA GLY A 66 -0.53 -8.64 -5.48
C GLY A 66 0.64 -8.97 -6.43
N PHE A 67 1.81 -8.40 -6.18
CA PHE A 67 3.02 -8.65 -6.97
C PHE A 67 3.48 -10.10 -6.83
N ALA A 68 3.51 -10.61 -5.59
CA ALA A 68 3.88 -12.00 -5.29
C ALA A 68 2.97 -13.05 -5.97
N HIS A 69 1.75 -12.65 -6.35
CA HIS A 69 0.79 -13.52 -7.05
C HIS A 69 0.61 -13.19 -8.53
N SER A 70 1.24 -12.12 -9.04
CA SER A 70 1.09 -11.71 -10.44
C SER A 70 2.06 -12.47 -11.35
N ARG A 71 1.51 -13.06 -12.42
CA ARG A 71 2.32 -13.66 -13.50
C ARG A 71 2.91 -12.61 -14.44
N ASP A 72 2.20 -11.50 -14.63
CA ASP A 72 2.60 -10.41 -15.51
C ASP A 72 2.85 -9.15 -14.70
N ARG A 73 4.13 -8.92 -14.39
CA ARG A 73 4.59 -7.79 -13.57
C ARG A 73 4.64 -6.50 -14.38
N MET A 74 4.91 -6.59 -15.68
CA MET A 74 4.93 -5.44 -16.58
C MET A 74 3.54 -4.86 -16.73
N ARG A 75 2.53 -5.69 -16.98
CA ARG A 75 1.14 -5.25 -17.00
C ARG A 75 0.70 -4.66 -15.67
N TYR A 76 1.17 -5.21 -14.54
CA TYR A 76 0.83 -4.64 -13.23
C TYR A 76 1.40 -3.22 -13.07
N PHE A 77 2.68 -3.03 -13.40
CA PHE A 77 3.31 -1.70 -13.44
C PHE A 77 2.55 -0.74 -14.36
N LEU A 78 2.28 -1.14 -15.61
CA LEU A 78 1.62 -0.29 -16.60
C LEU A 78 0.21 0.13 -16.18
N ILE A 79 -0.55 -0.74 -15.50
CA ILE A 79 -1.88 -0.37 -14.98
C ILE A 79 -1.77 0.73 -13.92
N LEU A 80 -0.81 0.62 -13.00
CA LEU A 80 -0.60 1.63 -11.95
C LEU A 80 -0.08 2.95 -12.53
N ALA A 81 0.89 2.87 -13.44
CA ALA A 81 1.44 4.05 -14.12
C ALA A 81 0.38 4.76 -14.96
N PHE A 82 -0.46 4.01 -15.70
CA PHE A 82 -1.57 4.57 -16.46
C PHE A 82 -2.61 5.23 -15.54
N ALA A 83 -2.98 4.56 -14.45
CA ALA A 83 -3.87 5.16 -13.46
C ALA A 83 -3.25 6.43 -12.85
N GLY A 84 -1.94 6.47 -12.61
CA GLY A 84 -1.22 7.68 -12.18
C GLY A 84 -1.31 8.81 -13.19
N MET A 85 -1.06 8.54 -14.47
CA MET A 85 -1.20 9.55 -15.53
C MET A 85 -2.62 10.12 -15.61
N VAL A 86 -3.65 9.28 -15.52
CA VAL A 86 -5.06 9.74 -15.52
C VAL A 86 -5.38 10.56 -14.27
N SER A 87 -4.84 10.16 -13.11
CA SER A 87 -5.10 10.82 -11.82
C SER A 87 -4.31 12.11 -11.64
N GLU A 88 -3.33 12.38 -12.50
CA GLU A 88 -2.56 13.60 -12.47
C GLU A 88 -3.41 14.83 -12.82
N ILE A 89 -4.41 14.65 -13.68
CA ILE A 89 -5.35 15.72 -14.06
C ILE A 89 -6.09 16.25 -12.82
N PRO A 90 -6.85 15.42 -12.06
CA PRO A 90 -7.53 15.92 -10.87
C PRO A 90 -6.55 16.27 -9.73
N TRP A 91 -5.37 15.64 -9.66
CA TRP A 91 -4.34 16.03 -8.69
C TRP A 91 -3.88 17.48 -8.90
N LEU A 92 -3.60 17.85 -10.15
CA LEU A 92 -3.21 19.20 -10.54
C LEU A 92 -4.35 20.21 -10.31
N MET A 93 -5.60 19.82 -10.54
CA MET A 93 -6.76 20.69 -10.27
C MET A 93 -6.88 21.03 -8.78
N LEU A 94 -6.56 20.08 -7.90
CA LEU A 94 -6.69 20.24 -6.45
C LEU A 94 -5.47 20.90 -5.79
N ASN A 95 -4.25 20.53 -6.20
CA ASN A 95 -3.01 21.02 -5.56
C ASN A 95 -2.31 22.14 -6.35
N GLY A 96 -2.71 22.39 -7.60
CA GLY A 96 -1.99 23.27 -8.50
C GLY A 96 -0.63 22.71 -8.91
N ALA A 97 0.21 23.55 -9.52
CA ALA A 97 1.57 23.17 -9.96
C ALA A 97 2.57 23.24 -8.80
N ASP A 98 2.33 22.48 -7.73
CA ASP A 98 3.20 22.39 -6.54
C ASP A 98 4.46 21.52 -6.76
N GLY A 99 4.55 20.86 -7.91
CA GLY A 99 5.66 19.98 -8.28
C GLY A 99 5.57 18.58 -7.66
N THR A 100 4.45 18.24 -7.01
CA THR A 100 4.21 16.91 -6.46
C THR A 100 3.37 16.06 -7.39
N HIS A 101 3.51 14.74 -7.26
CA HIS A 101 2.80 13.77 -8.09
C HIS A 101 2.01 12.78 -7.25
N ASN A 102 0.86 12.35 -7.78
CA ASN A 102 -0.09 11.53 -7.03
C ASN A 102 0.46 10.14 -6.61
N VAL A 103 -0.17 9.56 -5.60
CA VAL A 103 0.26 8.31 -4.94
C VAL A 103 0.40 7.11 -5.88
N MET A 104 -0.32 7.07 -7.00
CA MET A 104 -0.26 5.95 -7.93
C MET A 104 1.13 5.81 -8.56
N PHE A 105 1.86 6.91 -8.72
CA PHE A 105 3.26 6.86 -9.16
C PHE A 105 4.16 6.21 -8.10
N THR A 106 3.98 6.50 -6.82
CA THR A 106 4.70 5.80 -5.74
C THR A 106 4.40 4.30 -5.76
N LEU A 107 3.14 3.90 -5.96
CA LEU A 107 2.77 2.48 -6.05
C LEU A 107 3.38 1.81 -7.30
N ALA A 108 3.39 2.49 -8.45
CA ALA A 108 4.02 2.01 -9.68
C ALA A 108 5.53 1.82 -9.50
N LEU A 109 6.22 2.81 -8.91
CA LEU A 109 7.64 2.72 -8.58
C LEU A 109 7.92 1.63 -7.55
N GLY A 110 7.02 1.39 -6.60
CA GLY A 110 7.08 0.23 -5.71
C GLY A 110 7.09 -1.09 -6.48
N VAL A 111 6.17 -1.27 -7.43
CA VAL A 111 6.16 -2.46 -8.31
C VAL A 111 7.44 -2.57 -9.15
N ALA A 112 7.96 -1.45 -9.65
CA ALA A 112 9.22 -1.42 -10.38
C ALA A 112 10.39 -1.84 -9.48
N ALA A 113 10.45 -1.37 -8.24
CA ALA A 113 11.46 -1.76 -7.26
C ALA A 113 11.41 -3.26 -6.97
N LEU A 114 10.22 -3.84 -6.80
CA LEU A 114 10.07 -5.29 -6.64
C LEU A 114 10.54 -6.06 -7.87
N ALA A 115 10.25 -5.56 -9.08
CA ALA A 115 10.71 -6.18 -10.33
C ALA A 115 12.22 -6.11 -10.50
N VAL A 116 12.84 -4.99 -10.11
CA VAL A 116 14.31 -4.82 -10.08
C VAL A 116 14.94 -5.78 -9.08
N PHE A 117 14.40 -5.85 -7.86
CA PHE A 117 14.87 -6.77 -6.84
C PHE A 117 14.84 -8.22 -7.31
N ASP A 118 13.70 -8.69 -7.84
CA ASP A 118 13.55 -10.06 -8.31
C ASP A 118 14.47 -10.41 -9.49
N ARG A 119 14.89 -9.44 -10.29
CA ARG A 119 15.85 -9.68 -11.39
C ARG A 119 17.31 -9.69 -10.93
N LEU A 120 17.61 -9.03 -9.82
CA LEU A 120 18.97 -8.83 -9.34
C LEU A 120 19.27 -9.58 -8.05
N CYS A 121 18.30 -10.28 -7.47
CA CYS A 121 18.43 -10.94 -6.16
C CYS A 121 19.56 -11.99 -6.14
N GLU A 122 19.82 -12.66 -7.27
CA GLU A 122 20.94 -13.59 -7.43
C GLU A 122 22.32 -12.90 -7.34
N HIS A 123 22.38 -11.60 -7.59
CA HIS A 123 23.58 -10.77 -7.49
C HIS A 123 23.74 -10.10 -6.11
N GLY A 124 22.97 -10.54 -5.10
CA GLY A 124 23.12 -10.13 -3.71
C GLY A 124 22.97 -8.61 -3.51
N PRO A 125 24.00 -7.86 -3.07
CA PRO A 125 23.92 -6.42 -2.77
C PRO A 125 23.40 -5.56 -3.93
N LEU A 126 23.62 -5.98 -5.18
CA LEU A 126 23.18 -5.22 -6.35
C LEU A 126 21.65 -5.06 -6.41
N SER A 127 20.89 -6.03 -5.89
CA SER A 127 19.43 -5.94 -5.77
C SER A 127 18.99 -4.78 -4.87
N PHE A 128 19.68 -4.58 -3.74
CA PHE A 128 19.41 -3.49 -2.81
C PHE A 128 19.83 -2.14 -3.39
N VAL A 129 20.95 -2.08 -4.11
CA VAL A 129 21.35 -0.87 -4.86
C VAL A 129 20.28 -0.50 -5.90
N GLY A 130 19.74 -1.48 -6.62
CA GLY A 130 18.66 -1.27 -7.57
C GLY A 130 17.39 -0.72 -6.91
N VAL A 131 16.96 -1.30 -5.78
CA VAL A 131 15.82 -0.80 -5.00
C VAL A 131 16.07 0.62 -4.49
N SER A 132 17.27 0.90 -3.96
CA SER A 132 17.66 2.25 -3.53
C SER A 132 17.64 3.25 -4.68
N GLY A 133 18.03 2.84 -5.89
CA GLY A 133 17.95 3.68 -7.10
C GLY A 133 16.50 4.04 -7.45
N VAL A 134 15.57 3.08 -7.38
CA VAL A 134 14.14 3.35 -7.62
C VAL A 134 13.55 4.22 -6.50
N ALA A 135 13.96 4.02 -5.26
CA ALA A 135 13.53 4.86 -4.14
C ALA A 135 14.05 6.30 -4.27
N ALA A 136 15.31 6.49 -4.69
CA ALA A 136 15.87 7.80 -4.99
C ALA A 136 15.14 8.48 -6.16
N LEU A 137 14.76 7.71 -7.18
CA LEU A 137 13.93 8.21 -8.28
C LEU A 137 12.55 8.69 -7.78
N ALA A 138 11.90 7.94 -6.88
CA ALA A 138 10.62 8.34 -6.30
C ALA A 138 10.69 9.64 -5.49
N TRP A 139 11.82 9.88 -4.83
CA TRP A 139 12.11 11.13 -4.14
C TRP A 139 12.39 12.28 -5.11
N TRP A 140 13.23 12.05 -6.12
CA TRP A 140 13.55 13.07 -7.14
C TRP A 140 12.33 13.48 -7.96
N LEU A 141 11.44 12.54 -8.24
CA LEU A 141 10.16 12.79 -8.91
C LEU A 141 9.10 13.39 -7.99
N GLY A 142 9.34 13.65 -6.70
CA GLY A 142 8.34 14.31 -5.84
C GLY A 142 7.01 13.56 -5.70
N THR A 143 7.01 12.22 -5.73
CA THR A 143 5.78 11.43 -5.56
C THR A 143 5.27 11.46 -4.12
N ASP A 144 3.95 11.44 -3.90
CA ASP A 144 3.24 11.65 -2.62
C ASP A 144 3.87 10.98 -1.38
N TYR A 145 4.29 9.71 -1.49
CA TYR A 145 4.92 8.96 -0.38
C TYR A 145 6.42 8.72 -0.55
N ASP A 146 7.04 9.30 -1.59
CA ASP A 146 8.46 9.30 -1.90
C ASP A 146 9.17 7.93 -1.77
N TRP A 147 10.46 7.95 -1.42
CA TRP A 147 11.28 6.79 -1.15
C TRP A 147 10.71 5.91 -0.02
N ARG A 148 10.03 6.51 0.98
CA ARG A 148 9.43 5.79 2.11
C ARG A 148 8.35 4.84 1.66
N GLY A 149 7.52 5.26 0.71
CA GLY A 149 6.47 4.45 0.12
C GLY A 149 7.02 3.27 -0.67
N VAL A 150 8.06 3.50 -1.47
CA VAL A 150 8.77 2.44 -2.20
C VAL A 150 9.39 1.42 -1.23
N LEU A 151 10.07 1.89 -0.19
CA LEU A 151 10.65 1.00 0.83
C LEU A 151 9.57 0.24 1.62
N MET A 152 8.43 0.85 1.91
CA MET A 152 7.33 0.18 2.59
C MET A 152 6.80 -1.00 1.78
N ILE A 153 6.57 -0.82 0.48
CA ILE A 153 6.18 -1.89 -0.45
C ILE A 153 7.25 -2.99 -0.51
N PHE A 154 8.52 -2.58 -0.60
CA PHE A 154 9.66 -3.49 -0.61
C PHE A 154 9.74 -4.34 0.67
N LEU A 155 9.63 -3.73 1.85
CA LEU A 155 9.64 -4.41 3.14
C LEU A 155 8.46 -5.38 3.28
N PHE A 156 7.25 -4.97 2.87
CA PHE A 156 6.11 -5.89 2.84
C PHE A 156 6.37 -7.11 1.95
N TYR A 157 7.05 -6.94 0.82
CA TYR A 157 7.35 -8.04 -0.09
C TYR A 157 8.45 -8.98 0.44
N ILE A 158 9.60 -8.46 0.89
CA ILE A 158 10.72 -9.31 1.32
C ILE A 158 10.44 -10.01 2.64
N LEU A 159 9.66 -9.38 3.54
CA LEU A 159 9.32 -9.95 4.85
C LEU A 159 8.14 -10.93 4.78
N ARG A 160 7.56 -11.13 3.59
CA ARG A 160 6.54 -12.13 3.34
C ARG A 160 7.14 -13.53 3.52
N HIS A 161 6.44 -14.44 4.20
CA HIS A 161 6.97 -15.78 4.52
C HIS A 161 7.39 -16.56 3.28
N GLY A 162 6.59 -16.51 2.20
CA GLY A 162 6.93 -17.18 0.95
C GLY A 162 8.15 -16.60 0.23
N THR A 163 8.56 -15.36 0.54
CA THR A 163 9.76 -14.74 0.00
C THR A 163 10.98 -15.07 0.88
N MET A 164 10.83 -15.02 2.21
CA MET A 164 11.89 -15.40 3.16
C MET A 164 12.21 -16.89 3.19
N ARG A 165 11.20 -17.73 2.99
CA ARG A 165 11.29 -19.19 3.12
C ARG A 165 10.53 -19.86 1.97
N PRO A 166 11.06 -19.79 0.73
CA PRO A 166 10.40 -20.34 -0.44
C PRO A 166 10.21 -21.87 -0.38
N TRP A 167 10.97 -22.54 0.50
CA TRP A 167 10.96 -23.99 0.71
C TRP A 167 9.83 -24.49 1.65
N LEU A 168 9.11 -23.60 2.34
CA LEU A 168 7.96 -24.01 3.17
C LEU A 168 6.72 -24.23 2.31
N GLU A 169 5.95 -25.28 2.64
CA GLU A 169 4.69 -25.57 1.96
C GLU A 169 3.72 -24.39 2.04
N ARG A 170 3.16 -24.03 0.89
CA ARG A 170 2.21 -22.91 0.70
C ARG A 170 0.89 -23.10 1.48
N SER A 171 0.65 -24.29 2.01
CA SER A 171 -0.51 -24.68 2.84
C SER A 171 -0.43 -24.10 4.26
N SER A 172 0.77 -23.71 4.72
CA SER A 172 0.98 -23.15 6.06
C SER A 172 0.92 -21.63 6.03
N THR A 173 -0.27 -21.07 5.87
CA THR A 173 -0.50 -19.63 6.04
C THR A 173 -0.31 -19.25 7.51
N HIS A 174 0.91 -18.85 7.88
CA HIS A 174 1.25 -18.36 9.21
C HIS A 174 0.84 -16.88 9.41
N PHE A 175 -0.42 -16.56 9.10
CA PHE A 175 -1.03 -15.33 9.60
C PHE A 175 -1.58 -15.63 10.99
N PRO A 176 -1.14 -14.93 12.05
CA PRO A 176 -0.67 -13.53 12.03
C PRO A 176 0.84 -13.27 12.21
N SER A 177 1.69 -14.30 12.34
CA SER A 177 3.13 -14.09 12.61
C SER A 177 3.87 -13.37 11.48
N GLN A 178 3.45 -13.54 10.22
CA GLN A 178 3.99 -12.77 9.09
C GLN A 178 3.73 -11.26 9.25
N ALA A 179 2.47 -10.92 9.56
CA ALA A 179 2.02 -9.55 9.65
C ALA A 179 2.77 -8.81 10.74
N LEU A 180 3.08 -9.47 11.87
CA LEU A 180 3.84 -8.86 12.96
C LEU A 180 5.23 -8.39 12.53
N LEU A 181 5.99 -9.23 11.81
CA LEU A 181 7.32 -8.87 11.33
C LEU A 181 7.25 -7.72 10.32
N GLN A 182 6.31 -7.82 9.37
CA GLN A 182 6.03 -6.76 8.40
C GLN A 182 5.70 -5.43 9.08
N ILE A 183 4.84 -5.45 10.09
CA ILE A 183 4.45 -4.27 10.89
C ILE A 183 5.65 -3.68 11.60
N ILE A 184 6.45 -4.47 12.32
CA ILE A 184 7.60 -3.97 13.10
C ILE A 184 8.57 -3.17 12.21
N PHE A 185 8.91 -3.69 11.04
CA PHE A 185 9.87 -3.05 10.13
C PHE A 185 9.29 -1.88 9.34
N THR A 186 7.97 -1.87 9.09
CA THR A 186 7.30 -0.77 8.38
C THR A 186 6.77 0.32 9.31
N PHE A 187 6.63 0.05 10.61
CA PHE A 187 6.07 0.99 11.58
C PHE A 187 6.79 2.34 11.62
N PRO A 188 8.14 2.44 11.60
CA PRO A 188 8.81 3.73 11.55
C PRO A 188 8.46 4.55 10.30
N LEU A 189 8.29 3.89 9.15
CA LEU A 189 7.88 4.54 7.90
C LEU A 189 6.43 5.02 7.98
N MET A 190 5.53 4.23 8.59
CA MET A 190 4.13 4.61 8.81
C MET A 190 4.01 5.78 9.81
N ALA A 191 4.74 5.69 10.93
CA ALA A 191 4.69 6.65 12.03
C ALA A 191 5.19 8.05 11.63
N HIS A 192 6.05 8.14 10.61
CA HIS A 192 6.47 9.41 10.01
C HIS A 192 5.27 10.27 9.56
N TYR A 193 4.21 9.64 9.05
CA TYR A 193 2.99 10.32 8.57
C TYR A 193 1.92 10.46 9.65
N GLY A 194 2.14 9.91 10.85
CA GLY A 194 1.23 9.99 12.00
C GLY A 194 1.16 8.67 12.77
N ILE A 195 1.49 8.73 14.07
CA ILE A 195 1.51 7.54 14.96
C ILE A 195 0.12 6.89 15.08
N ALA A 196 -0.94 7.69 15.25
CA ALA A 196 -2.31 7.16 15.36
C ALA A 196 -2.70 6.36 14.10
N GLY A 197 -2.42 6.93 12.92
CA GLY A 197 -2.61 6.26 11.63
C GLY A 197 -1.80 4.98 11.49
N ALA A 198 -0.52 5.00 11.90
CA ALA A 198 0.35 3.83 11.87
C ALA A 198 -0.18 2.68 12.75
N VAL A 199 -0.72 2.98 13.94
CA VAL A 199 -1.35 1.99 14.82
C VAL A 199 -2.61 1.40 14.18
N LEU A 200 -3.47 2.25 13.61
CA LEU A 200 -4.69 1.80 12.92
C LEU A 200 -4.36 0.94 11.69
N ALA A 201 -3.41 1.36 10.86
CA ALA A 201 -2.94 0.62 9.71
C ALA A 201 -2.36 -0.74 10.11
N SER A 202 -1.55 -0.77 11.18
CA SER A 202 -1.00 -2.01 11.74
C SER A 202 -2.09 -2.96 12.21
N ALA A 203 -3.12 -2.45 12.88
CA ALA A 203 -4.28 -3.26 13.28
C ALA A 203 -4.98 -3.87 12.06
N VAL A 204 -5.27 -3.07 11.03
CA VAL A 204 -5.91 -3.55 9.79
C VAL A 204 -5.08 -4.61 9.07
N ILE A 205 -3.77 -4.41 8.95
CA ILE A 205 -2.85 -5.38 8.34
C ILE A 205 -2.78 -6.66 9.16
N PHE A 206 -2.80 -6.57 10.50
CA PHE A 206 -2.76 -7.72 11.39
C PHE A 206 -3.99 -8.64 11.26
N LEU A 207 -5.15 -8.08 10.87
CA LEU A 207 -6.37 -8.84 10.63
C LEU A 207 -6.37 -9.61 9.30
N TYR A 208 -5.40 -9.38 8.42
CA TYR A 208 -5.35 -10.05 7.12
C TYR A 208 -5.18 -11.57 7.26
N ASP A 209 -6.01 -12.31 6.54
CA ASP A 209 -6.07 -13.78 6.62
C ASP A 209 -5.32 -14.51 5.51
N GLY A 210 -4.64 -13.79 4.62
CA GLY A 210 -3.94 -14.37 3.47
C GLY A 210 -4.84 -14.69 2.28
N THR A 211 -6.16 -14.51 2.38
CA THR A 211 -7.11 -14.81 1.31
C THR A 211 -7.37 -13.59 0.44
N ARG A 212 -7.60 -13.81 -0.86
CA ARG A 212 -7.95 -12.74 -1.79
C ARG A 212 -9.32 -12.11 -1.50
N GLY A 213 -10.28 -12.91 -1.03
CA GLY A 213 -11.67 -12.51 -0.82
C GLY A 213 -12.56 -12.52 -2.07
N PHE A 214 -13.58 -11.66 -2.07
CA PHE A 214 -14.69 -11.61 -3.03
C PHE A 214 -14.40 -10.79 -4.30
N ILE A 215 -13.40 -9.90 -4.31
CA ILE A 215 -13.05 -9.11 -5.49
C ILE A 215 -12.35 -10.00 -6.51
N ARG A 216 -13.15 -10.50 -7.45
CA ARG A 216 -12.75 -11.42 -8.52
C ARG A 216 -13.20 -10.88 -9.89
N GLY A 217 -12.44 -11.22 -10.92
CA GLY A 217 -12.71 -10.78 -12.30
C GLY A 217 -12.07 -9.44 -12.68
N ASN A 218 -12.01 -9.18 -13.98
CA ASN A 218 -11.37 -7.99 -14.55
C ASN A 218 -12.16 -6.71 -14.24
N ALA A 219 -13.49 -6.75 -14.38
CA ALA A 219 -14.36 -5.59 -14.15
C ALA A 219 -14.20 -5.03 -12.73
N ALA A 220 -14.32 -5.90 -11.70
CA ALA A 220 -14.13 -5.48 -10.32
C ALA A 220 -12.71 -4.93 -10.10
N LYS A 221 -11.67 -5.59 -10.64
CA LYS A 221 -10.28 -5.12 -10.53
C LYS A 221 -10.10 -3.71 -11.10
N TYR A 222 -10.64 -3.42 -12.29
CA TYR A 222 -10.51 -2.12 -12.93
C TYR A 222 -11.38 -1.04 -12.26
N ALA A 223 -12.57 -1.39 -11.79
CA ALA A 223 -13.42 -0.48 -11.02
C ALA A 223 -12.70 0.06 -9.77
N PHE A 224 -11.88 -0.78 -9.12
CA PHE A 224 -11.08 -0.33 -7.97
C PHE A 224 -9.97 0.65 -8.35
N TYR A 225 -9.34 0.50 -9.51
CA TYR A 225 -8.35 1.48 -9.96
C TYR A 225 -8.98 2.80 -10.35
N SER A 226 -10.21 2.81 -10.87
CA SER A 226 -10.91 4.05 -11.21
C SER A 226 -11.39 4.84 -9.98
N VAL A 227 -11.50 4.22 -8.80
CA VAL A 227 -11.89 4.93 -7.57
C VAL A 227 -10.95 6.11 -7.30
N TYR A 228 -9.64 5.94 -7.53
CA TYR A 228 -8.66 6.98 -7.22
C TYR A 228 -8.85 8.28 -8.04
N PRO A 229 -8.81 8.28 -9.38
CA PRO A 229 -9.10 9.50 -10.14
C PRO A 229 -10.55 9.99 -9.94
N ALA A 230 -11.53 9.09 -9.77
CA ALA A 230 -12.94 9.46 -9.66
C ALA A 230 -13.26 10.26 -8.39
N HIS A 231 -12.73 9.86 -7.22
CA HIS A 231 -13.02 10.60 -5.99
C HIS A 231 -12.28 11.95 -5.95
N LEU A 232 -11.07 12.05 -6.52
CA LEU A 232 -10.39 13.34 -6.66
C LEU A 232 -11.17 14.29 -7.57
N LEU A 233 -11.66 13.81 -8.72
CA LEU A 233 -12.54 14.59 -9.60
C LEU A 233 -13.82 15.03 -8.89
N LEU A 234 -14.42 14.16 -8.09
CA LEU A 234 -15.62 14.49 -7.32
C LEU A 234 -15.32 15.60 -6.30
N ILE A 235 -14.21 15.51 -5.56
CA ILE A 235 -13.79 16.56 -4.62
C ILE A 235 -13.52 17.86 -5.36
N ALA A 236 -12.81 17.82 -6.49
CA ALA A 236 -12.52 19.00 -7.31
C ALA A 236 -13.79 19.68 -7.85
N ALA A 237 -14.86 18.92 -8.08
CA ALA A 237 -16.15 19.46 -8.51
C ALA A 237 -16.97 20.07 -7.36
N LEU A 238 -16.58 19.86 -6.10
CA LEU A 238 -17.25 20.39 -4.92
C LEU A 238 -16.62 21.70 -4.40
N ILE A 239 -15.48 22.11 -4.97
CA ILE A 239 -14.72 23.33 -4.64
C ILE A 239 -14.97 24.37 -5.72
#